data_AF-A0A0G0GQR3-F1
#
_entry.id   AF-A0A0G0GQR3-F1
#
_cell.length_a   1.000
_cell.length_b   1.000
_cell.length_c   1.000
_cell.angle_alpha   90.00
_cell.angle_beta   90.00
_cell.angle_gamma   90.00
#
_symmetry.space_group_name_H-M   'P 1'
#
loop_
_entity.id
_entity.type
_entity.pdbx_description
1 polymer ?
#
loop_
_entity_poly.entity_id
_entity_poly.type
_entity_poly.pdbx_seq_one_letter_code
_entity_poly.pdbx_strand_id
1 'polypeptide(L)'
;MQLISACLSFILLVSSLFPVSAIAQSNGEIEKVSGGRIDEALAQTVPTRFLPNQHLYFLITLKESVTRFFKPSARERAEFDFIISGKRLKETYMLSKNNNLNEARKNLNRYVSRLNKMRKQIEKARAQNQDIAKQIDSISEGFESHKTFLIYFLGKNDTFGQELIDSVEAFDEAVRAIDIIKPGITNRFQILSVSEKDDGSNLNQTNDSQISPILNEASPSFNPRRIIY
;
A
#
# COMPACT_ATOMS: atom_id res chain seq x y z
N MET A 1 14.97 -52.76 -11.40
CA MET A 1 14.96 -51.46 -12.12
C MET A 1 13.59 -51.06 -12.68
N GLN A 2 12.61 -51.96 -12.83
CA GLN A 2 11.29 -51.62 -13.40
C GLN A 2 10.37 -50.81 -12.45
N LEU A 3 10.49 -50.97 -11.13
CA LEU A 3 9.68 -50.23 -10.14
C LEU A 3 9.99 -48.72 -10.11
N ILE A 4 11.25 -48.33 -10.35
CA ILE A 4 11.66 -46.91 -10.35
C ILE A 4 11.08 -46.19 -11.58
N SER A 5 11.02 -46.88 -12.73
CA SER A 5 10.46 -46.35 -13.98
C SER A 5 8.93 -46.11 -13.88
N ALA A 6 8.21 -47.01 -13.20
CA ALA A 6 6.77 -46.88 -12.97
C ALA A 6 6.43 -45.69 -12.05
N CYS A 7 7.22 -45.44 -11.02
CA CYS A 7 7.01 -44.28 -10.15
C CYS A 7 7.29 -42.95 -10.87
N LEU A 8 8.31 -42.90 -11.72
CA LEU A 8 8.70 -41.67 -12.43
C LEU A 8 7.66 -41.28 -13.50
N SER A 9 7.10 -42.28 -14.18
CA SER A 9 5.98 -42.08 -15.12
C SER A 9 4.69 -41.67 -14.43
N PHE A 10 4.41 -42.21 -13.23
CA PHE A 10 3.25 -41.78 -12.44
C PHE A 10 3.37 -40.34 -11.94
N ILE A 11 4.56 -39.91 -11.49
CA ILE A 11 4.81 -38.53 -11.06
C ILE A 11 4.66 -37.54 -12.24
N LEU A 12 5.15 -37.89 -13.43
CA LEU A 12 5.00 -37.08 -14.64
C LEU A 12 3.55 -36.97 -15.13
N LEU A 13 2.75 -38.02 -14.90
CA LEU A 13 1.34 -38.02 -15.28
C LEU A 13 0.48 -37.23 -14.27
N VAL A 14 0.85 -37.25 -12.99
CA VAL A 14 0.19 -36.45 -11.96
C VAL A 14 0.54 -34.97 -12.10
N SER A 15 1.76 -34.62 -12.52
CA SER A 15 2.15 -33.21 -12.72
C SER A 15 1.50 -32.56 -13.95
N SER A 16 1.04 -33.33 -14.94
CA SER A 16 0.31 -32.79 -16.10
C SER A 16 -1.19 -32.59 -15.87
N LEU A 17 -1.74 -33.16 -14.80
CA LEU A 17 -3.15 -33.02 -14.40
C LEU A 17 -3.41 -31.76 -13.57
N PHE A 18 -2.36 -31.10 -13.06
CA PHE A 18 -2.48 -29.78 -12.48
C PHE A 18 -2.27 -28.74 -13.58
N PRO A 19 -3.30 -27.99 -14.01
CA PRO A 19 -3.06 -26.81 -14.82
C PRO A 19 -2.16 -25.89 -13.99
N VAL A 20 -0.90 -25.74 -14.41
CA VAL A 20 -0.07 -24.63 -13.97
C VAL A 20 -0.80 -23.41 -14.50
N SER A 21 -1.56 -22.76 -13.63
CA SER A 21 -2.09 -21.42 -13.87
C SER A 21 -0.89 -20.51 -14.06
N ALA A 22 -0.36 -20.47 -15.28
CA ALA A 22 0.52 -19.41 -15.72
C ALA A 22 -0.33 -18.14 -15.57
N ILE A 23 -0.01 -17.36 -14.54
CA ILE A 23 -0.51 -16.01 -14.38
C ILE A 23 -0.01 -15.28 -15.62
N ALA A 24 -0.86 -15.20 -16.65
CA ALA A 24 -0.64 -14.35 -17.79
C ALA A 24 -0.64 -12.92 -17.25
N GLN A 25 0.55 -12.34 -17.09
CA GLN A 25 0.70 -10.93 -16.79
C GLN A 25 0.07 -10.15 -17.95
N SER A 26 -1.14 -9.62 -17.76
CA SER A 26 -1.69 -8.63 -18.67
C SER A 26 -0.72 -7.46 -18.68
N ASN A 27 -0.29 -7.03 -19.87
CA ASN A 27 0.55 -5.85 -20.09
C ASN A 27 -0.23 -4.55 -19.74
N GLY A 28 -0.64 -4.40 -18.49
CA GLY A 28 -0.96 -3.09 -17.93
C GLY A 28 0.34 -2.33 -17.85
N GLU A 29 0.44 -1.22 -18.59
CA GLU A 29 1.61 -0.36 -18.58
C GLU A 29 1.74 0.23 -17.16
N ILE A 30 2.68 -0.31 -16.38
CA ILE A 30 2.93 0.14 -15.01
C ILE A 30 3.47 1.57 -15.10
N GLU A 31 2.78 2.53 -14.48
CA GLU A 31 3.19 3.93 -14.46
C GLU A 31 4.66 4.05 -14.03
N LYS A 32 5.53 4.61 -14.88
CA LYS A 32 6.95 4.71 -14.55
C LYS A 32 7.18 5.85 -13.57
N VAL A 33 7.68 5.53 -12.37
CA VAL A 33 8.00 6.55 -11.36
C VAL A 33 9.20 7.40 -11.80
N SER A 34 9.04 8.72 -11.80
CA SER A 34 10.12 9.66 -12.07
C SER A 34 11.11 9.75 -10.89
N GLY A 35 12.36 10.12 -11.16
CA GLY A 35 13.38 10.29 -10.12
C GLY A 35 12.95 11.26 -9.00
N GLY A 36 12.32 12.38 -9.38
CA GLY A 36 11.84 13.38 -8.42
C GLY A 36 10.78 12.83 -7.44
N ARG A 37 9.87 11.96 -7.89
CA ARG A 37 8.88 11.32 -7.01
C ARG A 37 9.53 10.37 -6.01
N ILE A 38 10.60 9.67 -6.42
CA ILE A 38 11.36 8.82 -5.51
C ILE A 38 12.11 9.66 -4.47
N ASP A 39 12.71 10.78 -4.86
CA ASP A 39 13.41 11.67 -3.92
C ASP A 39 12.44 12.29 -2.89
N GLU A 40 11.23 12.65 -3.32
CA GLU A 40 10.16 13.09 -2.42
C GLU A 40 9.75 11.98 -1.43
N ALA A 41 9.52 10.75 -1.93
CA ALA A 41 9.20 9.61 -1.07
C ALA A 41 10.35 9.27 -0.09
N LEU A 42 11.61 9.46 -0.51
CA LEU A 42 12.77 9.31 0.36
C LEU A 42 12.82 10.37 1.47
N ALA A 43 12.39 11.61 1.18
CA ALA A 43 12.34 12.70 2.14
C ALA A 43 11.20 12.52 3.17
N GLN A 44 10.05 12.01 2.73
CA GLN A 44 8.89 11.76 3.59
C GLN A 44 9.09 10.56 4.53
N THR A 45 10.01 9.65 4.21
CA THR A 45 10.28 8.45 5.01
C THR A 45 11.39 8.65 6.03
N VAL A 46 11.24 8.00 7.19
CA VAL A 46 12.18 8.08 8.32
C VAL A 46 13.63 7.85 7.87
N PRO A 47 14.61 8.63 8.35
CA PRO A 47 16.01 8.44 7.99
C PRO A 47 16.54 7.06 8.42
N THR A 48 17.34 6.46 7.55
CA THR A 48 17.96 5.14 7.74
C THR A 48 19.45 5.32 8.00
N ARG A 49 19.91 4.96 9.21
CA ARG A 49 21.32 5.07 9.60
C ARG A 49 22.13 3.83 9.25
N PHE A 50 21.57 2.65 9.54
CA PHE A 50 22.19 1.37 9.22
C PHE A 50 21.25 0.55 8.35
N LEU A 51 21.81 -0.16 7.38
CA LEU A 51 21.07 -1.07 6.50
C LEU A 51 21.06 -2.49 7.06
N PRO A 52 20.07 -3.33 6.68
CA PRO A 52 19.96 -4.72 7.14
C PRO A 52 21.20 -5.59 6.97
N ASN A 53 22.08 -5.28 6.02
CA ASN A 53 23.32 -6.01 5.75
C ASN A 53 24.48 -5.64 6.70
N GLN A 54 24.29 -4.69 7.63
CA GLN A 54 25.32 -4.23 8.55
C GLN A 54 25.13 -4.84 9.95
N HIS A 55 26.24 -5.19 10.61
CA HIS A 55 26.20 -5.85 11.92
C HIS A 55 25.39 -5.07 12.97
N LEU A 56 25.52 -3.74 13.03
CA LEU A 56 24.84 -2.92 14.03
C LEU A 56 23.33 -2.75 13.79
N TYR A 57 22.78 -3.32 12.71
CA TYR A 57 21.36 -3.26 12.41
C TYR A 57 20.50 -3.91 13.49
N PHE A 58 21.02 -4.90 14.23
CA PHE A 58 20.27 -5.53 15.33
C PHE A 58 19.92 -4.53 16.45
N LEU A 59 20.74 -3.49 16.67
CA LEU A 59 20.46 -2.46 17.69
C LEU A 59 19.23 -1.64 17.29
N ILE A 60 19.08 -1.38 15.99
CA ILE A 60 17.91 -0.70 15.45
C ILE A 60 16.67 -1.56 15.65
N THR A 61 16.70 -2.84 15.27
CA THR A 61 15.53 -3.73 15.40
C THR A 61 15.17 -4.00 16.85
N LEU A 62 16.15 -4.06 17.75
CA LEU A 62 15.93 -4.14 19.20
C LEU A 62 15.24 -2.87 19.70
N LYS A 63 15.78 -1.68 19.35
CA LYS A 63 15.17 -0.39 19.72
C LYS A 63 13.73 -0.31 19.24
N GLU A 64 13.45 -0.71 17.99
CA GLU A 64 12.10 -0.71 17.45
C GLU A 64 11.16 -1.64 18.22
N SER A 65 11.65 -2.82 18.61
CA SER A 65 10.86 -3.81 19.35
C SER A 65 10.52 -3.32 20.75
N VAL A 66 11.50 -2.75 21.46
CA VAL A 66 11.32 -2.12 22.78
C VAL A 66 10.39 -0.92 22.68
N THR A 67 10.60 -0.04 21.71
CA THR A 67 9.75 1.15 21.49
C THR A 67 8.30 0.74 21.22
N ARG A 68 8.09 -0.28 20.38
CA ARG A 68 6.75 -0.81 20.08
C ARG A 68 6.08 -1.38 21.33
N PHE A 69 6.82 -2.10 22.17
CA PHE A 69 6.30 -2.68 23.40
C PHE A 69 5.75 -1.59 24.34
N PHE A 70 6.47 -0.47 24.45
CA PHE A 70 6.08 0.67 25.27
C PHE A 70 5.04 1.60 24.63
N LYS A 71 4.50 1.30 23.44
CA LYS A 71 3.36 2.05 22.91
C LYS A 71 2.09 1.69 23.70
N PRO A 72 1.46 2.66 24.40
CA PRO A 72 0.38 2.42 25.35
C PRO A 72 -0.93 1.96 24.70
N SER A 73 -1.23 2.42 23.47
CA SER A 73 -2.53 2.19 22.82
C SER A 73 -2.40 1.39 21.52
N ALA A 74 -3.49 0.74 21.09
CA ALA A 74 -3.53 0.01 19.84
C ALA A 74 -3.36 0.96 18.65
N ARG A 75 -4.00 2.14 18.68
CA ARG A 75 -3.82 3.19 17.66
C ARG A 75 -2.35 3.62 17.50
N GLU A 76 -1.60 3.80 18.60
CA GLU A 76 -0.20 4.21 18.53
C GLU A 76 0.72 3.08 18.06
N ARG A 77 0.36 1.83 18.34
CA ARG A 77 1.05 0.67 17.78
C ARG A 77 0.82 0.56 16.28
N ALA A 78 -0.40 0.83 15.81
CA ALA A 78 -0.73 0.86 14.38
C ALA A 78 0.11 1.91 13.65
N GLU A 79 0.11 3.16 14.15
CA GLU A 79 0.91 4.25 13.60
C GLU A 79 2.41 3.92 13.61
N PHE A 80 2.92 3.35 14.71
CA PHE A 80 4.31 2.92 14.78
C PHE A 80 4.63 1.83 13.75
N ASP A 81 3.80 0.77 13.64
CA ASP A 81 4.01 -0.30 12.68
C ASP A 81 3.93 0.22 11.22
N PHE A 82 3.08 1.22 10.95
CA PHE A 82 3.01 1.92 9.66
C PHE A 82 4.33 2.65 9.35
N ILE A 83 4.82 3.49 10.26
CA ILE A 83 6.07 4.24 10.09
C ILE A 83 7.25 3.30 9.83
N ILE A 84 7.33 2.19 10.57
CA ILE A 84 8.38 1.19 10.35
C ILE A 84 8.22 0.50 9.00
N SER A 85 7.00 0.26 8.52
CA SER A 85 6.79 -0.32 7.18
C SER A 85 7.36 0.58 6.07
N GLY A 86 7.11 1.90 6.10
CA GLY A 86 7.70 2.84 5.15
C GLY A 86 9.23 2.86 5.20
N LYS A 87 9.80 2.76 6.40
CA LYS A 87 11.25 2.59 6.58
C LYS A 87 11.78 1.32 5.90
N ARG A 88 11.04 0.21 5.93
CA ARG A 88 11.44 -1.04 5.25
C ARG A 88 11.48 -0.85 3.74
N LEU A 89 10.51 -0.15 3.14
CA LEU A 89 10.53 0.16 1.70
C LEU A 89 11.72 1.05 1.31
N LYS A 90 12.04 2.07 2.12
CA LYS A 90 13.23 2.89 1.93
C LYS A 90 14.53 2.08 1.97
N GLU A 91 14.66 1.21 2.98
CA GLU A 91 15.81 0.31 3.07
C GLU A 91 15.88 -0.68 1.89
N THR A 92 14.75 -1.20 1.42
CA THR A 92 14.68 -2.03 0.20
C THR A 92 15.22 -1.27 -1.00
N TYR A 93 14.83 0.00 -1.16
CA TYR A 93 15.34 0.87 -2.21
C TYR A 93 16.86 1.03 -2.13
N MET A 94 17.39 1.36 -0.95
CA MET A 94 18.83 1.54 -0.75
C MET A 94 19.62 0.24 -0.97
N LEU A 95 19.10 -0.90 -0.51
CA LEU A 95 19.70 -2.22 -0.74
C LEU A 95 19.69 -2.59 -2.22
N SER A 96 18.60 -2.30 -2.94
CA SER A 96 18.50 -2.51 -4.39
C SER A 96 19.52 -1.66 -5.15
N LYS A 97 19.73 -0.40 -4.77
CA LYS A 97 20.76 0.47 -5.35
C LYS A 97 22.17 -0.06 -5.09
N ASN A 98 22.39 -0.68 -3.94
CA ASN A 98 23.67 -1.29 -3.56
C ASN A 98 23.83 -2.73 -4.07
N ASN A 99 22.99 -3.19 -5.00
CA ASN A 99 22.98 -4.55 -5.55
C ASN A 99 22.83 -5.69 -4.52
N ASN A 100 22.31 -5.38 -3.33
CA ASN A 100 22.08 -6.34 -2.24
C ASN A 100 20.64 -6.90 -2.32
N LEU A 101 20.34 -7.59 -3.42
CA LEU A 101 18.96 -7.97 -3.78
C LEU A 101 18.34 -8.97 -2.79
N ASN A 102 19.12 -9.93 -2.28
CA ASN A 102 18.62 -10.91 -1.31
C ASN A 102 18.14 -10.25 -0.01
N GLU A 103 18.90 -9.28 0.50
CA GLU A 103 18.48 -8.52 1.68
C GLU A 103 17.31 -7.58 1.36
N ALA A 104 17.25 -7.02 0.15
CA ALA A 104 16.12 -6.22 -0.29
C ALA A 104 14.82 -7.03 -0.31
N ARG A 105 14.82 -8.25 -0.87
CA ARG A 105 13.67 -9.18 -0.85
C ARG A 105 13.26 -9.56 0.57
N LYS A 106 14.21 -9.91 1.44
CA LYS A 106 13.92 -10.15 2.87
C LYS A 106 13.26 -8.94 3.53
N ASN A 107 13.62 -7.73 3.12
CA ASN A 107 13.06 -6.52 3.68
C ASN A 107 11.64 -6.22 3.18
N LEU A 108 11.27 -6.65 1.96
CA LEU A 108 9.88 -6.68 1.49
C LEU A 108 9.00 -7.60 2.36
N ASN A 109 9.50 -8.78 2.73
CA ASN A 109 8.77 -9.66 3.67
C ASN A 109 8.58 -9.01 5.06
N ARG A 110 9.58 -8.25 5.52
CA ARG A 110 9.46 -7.45 6.76
C ARG A 110 8.45 -6.31 6.61
N TYR A 111 8.35 -5.69 5.44
CA TYR A 111 7.33 -4.70 5.12
C TYR A 111 5.93 -5.32 5.23
N VAL A 112 5.67 -6.44 4.55
CA VAL A 112 4.41 -7.19 4.61
C VAL A 112 4.04 -7.53 6.07
N SER A 113 4.99 -8.06 6.84
CA SER A 113 4.77 -8.38 8.25
C SER A 113 4.37 -7.15 9.09
N ARG A 114 4.93 -5.98 8.80
CA ARG A 114 4.61 -4.73 9.52
C ARG A 114 3.26 -4.18 9.13
N LEU A 115 2.89 -4.17 7.84
CA LEU A 115 1.54 -3.79 7.40
C LEU A 115 0.47 -4.69 8.05
N ASN A 116 0.70 -5.99 8.08
CA ASN A 116 -0.22 -6.94 8.71
C ASN A 116 -0.38 -6.69 10.22
N LYS A 117 0.70 -6.32 10.92
CA LYS A 117 0.62 -5.92 12.34
C LYS A 117 -0.16 -4.62 12.50
N MET A 118 0.09 -3.64 11.65
CA MET A 118 -0.63 -2.37 11.65
C MET A 118 -2.13 -2.57 11.46
N ARG A 119 -2.57 -3.31 10.43
CA ARG A 119 -3.98 -3.65 10.19
C ARG A 119 -4.64 -4.26 11.43
N LYS A 120 -4.00 -5.28 12.03
CA LYS A 120 -4.49 -5.92 13.27
C LYS A 120 -4.64 -4.93 14.43
N GLN A 121 -3.73 -3.96 14.55
CA GLN A 121 -3.82 -2.94 15.60
C GLN A 121 -4.92 -1.91 15.31
N ILE A 122 -5.18 -1.57 14.06
CA ILE A 122 -6.29 -0.68 13.67
C ILE A 122 -7.63 -1.33 13.99
N GLU A 123 -7.83 -2.59 13.60
CA GLU A 123 -9.02 -3.36 13.94
C GLU A 123 -9.22 -3.44 15.45
N LYS A 124 -8.14 -3.68 16.20
CA LYS A 124 -8.16 -3.68 17.67
C LYS A 124 -8.53 -2.31 18.24
N ALA A 125 -7.97 -1.23 17.72
CA ALA A 125 -8.28 0.12 18.16
C ALA A 125 -9.76 0.45 17.93
N ARG A 126 -10.30 0.07 16.77
CA ARG A 126 -11.73 0.19 16.45
C ARG A 126 -12.60 -0.61 17.41
N ALA A 127 -12.26 -1.87 17.68
CA ALA A 127 -13.00 -2.71 18.62
C ALA A 127 -12.95 -2.17 20.07
N GLN A 128 -11.91 -1.42 20.41
CA GLN A 128 -11.75 -0.74 21.70
C GLN A 128 -12.36 0.67 21.73
N ASN A 129 -13.07 1.09 20.69
CA ASN A 129 -13.64 2.43 20.52
C ASN A 129 -12.60 3.55 20.75
N GLN A 130 -11.35 3.32 20.38
CA GLN A 130 -10.32 4.36 20.41
C GLN A 130 -10.58 5.34 19.27
N ASP A 131 -10.38 6.64 19.54
CA ASP A 131 -10.35 7.63 18.46
C ASP A 131 -9.09 7.39 17.60
N ILE A 132 -9.34 7.02 16.35
CA ILE A 132 -8.34 6.70 15.34
C ILE A 132 -8.39 7.65 14.14
N ALA A 133 -9.29 8.64 14.10
CA ALA A 133 -9.50 9.46 12.91
C ALA A 133 -8.19 10.13 12.44
N LYS A 134 -7.49 10.79 13.37
CA LYS A 134 -6.21 11.44 13.09
C LYS A 134 -5.12 10.46 12.63
N GLN A 135 -5.06 9.27 13.22
CA GLN A 135 -4.10 8.24 12.82
C GLN A 135 -4.41 7.71 11.43
N ILE A 136 -5.68 7.50 11.11
CA ILE A 136 -6.13 7.07 9.79
C ILE A 136 -5.75 8.11 8.74
N ASP A 137 -5.94 9.40 9.01
CA ASP A 137 -5.54 10.48 8.09
C ASP A 137 -4.04 10.45 7.80
N SER A 138 -3.22 10.40 8.86
CA SER A 138 -1.75 10.31 8.76
C SER A 138 -1.29 9.07 7.99
N ILE A 139 -1.88 7.90 8.27
CA ILE A 139 -1.59 6.65 7.55
C ILE A 139 -1.98 6.75 6.08
N SER A 140 -3.14 7.34 5.79
CA SER A 140 -3.64 7.52 4.43
C SER A 140 -2.72 8.41 3.60
N GLU A 141 -2.24 9.52 4.16
CA GLU A 141 -1.28 10.40 3.49
C GLU A 141 0.05 9.68 3.24
N GLY A 142 0.54 8.91 4.23
CA GLY A 142 1.80 8.19 4.09
C GLY A 142 1.77 7.07 3.03
N PHE A 143 0.60 6.53 2.67
CA PHE A 143 0.50 5.49 1.64
C PHE A 143 0.98 5.97 0.27
N GLU A 144 0.99 7.28 -0.01
CA GLU A 144 1.53 7.82 -1.28
C GLU A 144 3.01 7.48 -1.45
N SER A 145 3.79 7.58 -0.36
CA SER A 145 5.20 7.19 -0.36
C SER A 145 5.37 5.68 -0.58
N HIS A 146 4.52 4.87 0.03
CA HIS A 146 4.55 3.41 -0.14
C HIS A 146 4.23 3.01 -1.58
N LYS A 147 3.16 3.57 -2.15
CA LYS A 147 2.78 3.42 -3.55
C LYS A 147 3.95 3.74 -4.47
N THR A 148 4.60 4.89 -4.25
CA THR A 148 5.74 5.33 -5.05
C THR A 148 6.90 4.31 -5.03
N PHE A 149 7.26 3.77 -3.86
CA PHE A 149 8.29 2.72 -3.79
C PHE A 149 7.88 1.43 -4.49
N LEU A 150 6.64 0.98 -4.27
CA LEU A 150 6.14 -0.27 -4.85
C LEU A 150 6.07 -0.21 -6.38
N ILE A 151 5.58 0.89 -6.94
CA ILE A 151 5.58 1.11 -8.40
C ILE A 151 7.02 1.12 -8.94
N TYR A 152 7.97 1.76 -8.25
CA TYR A 152 9.38 1.71 -8.64
C TYR A 152 9.95 0.29 -8.64
N PHE A 153 9.59 -0.54 -7.65
CA PHE A 153 10.02 -1.94 -7.60
C PHE A 153 9.33 -2.80 -8.67
N LEU A 154 8.08 -2.51 -9.03
CA LEU A 154 7.35 -3.17 -10.11
C LEU A 154 8.01 -2.92 -11.47
N GLY A 155 8.54 -1.72 -11.70
CA GLY A 155 9.40 -1.45 -12.86
C GLY A 155 10.70 -2.27 -12.89
N LYS A 156 11.01 -3.03 -11.83
CA LYS A 156 12.14 -3.94 -11.68
C LYS A 156 11.71 -5.37 -11.32
N ASN A 157 10.48 -5.77 -11.66
CA ASN A 157 9.82 -6.99 -11.16
C ASN A 157 10.70 -8.26 -11.24
N ASP A 158 11.43 -8.47 -12.34
CA ASP A 158 12.35 -9.60 -12.56
C ASP A 158 13.39 -9.76 -11.44
N THR A 159 13.66 -8.68 -10.72
CA THR A 159 14.64 -8.63 -9.64
C THR A 159 14.06 -9.08 -8.30
N PHE A 160 12.77 -8.93 -8.07
CA PHE A 160 12.15 -9.15 -6.75
C PHE A 160 11.23 -10.36 -6.69
N GLY A 161 10.58 -10.75 -7.79
CA GLY A 161 9.75 -11.96 -7.84
C GLY A 161 8.54 -11.90 -6.90
N GLN A 162 8.22 -13.04 -6.26
CA GLN A 162 7.02 -13.22 -5.46
C GLN A 162 6.94 -12.26 -4.26
N GLU A 163 8.07 -11.93 -3.62
CA GLU A 163 8.07 -11.03 -2.45
C GLU A 163 7.56 -9.63 -2.76
N LEU A 164 7.69 -9.19 -4.02
CA LEU A 164 7.11 -7.91 -4.47
C LEU A 164 5.60 -8.03 -4.69
N ILE A 165 5.13 -9.13 -5.27
CA ILE A 165 3.70 -9.40 -5.46
C ILE A 165 3.00 -9.40 -4.09
N ASP A 166 3.53 -10.17 -3.14
CA ASP A 166 3.01 -10.24 -1.76
C ASP A 166 3.00 -8.86 -1.08
N SER A 167 3.98 -8.00 -1.42
CA SER A 167 4.05 -6.63 -0.89
C SER A 167 2.97 -5.72 -1.47
N VAL A 168 2.67 -5.84 -2.76
CA VAL A 168 1.59 -5.08 -3.41
C VAL A 168 0.23 -5.55 -2.88
N GLU A 169 0.01 -6.86 -2.77
CA GLU A 169 -1.22 -7.42 -2.20
C GLU A 169 -1.43 -6.96 -0.74
N ALA A 170 -0.39 -7.05 0.09
CA ALA A 170 -0.47 -6.58 1.47
C ALA A 170 -0.72 -5.07 1.59
N PHE A 171 -0.21 -4.28 0.64
CA PHE A 171 -0.49 -2.86 0.54
C PHE A 171 -1.97 -2.61 0.20
N ASP A 172 -2.50 -3.29 -0.82
CA ASP A 172 -3.90 -3.15 -1.23
C ASP A 172 -4.86 -3.59 -0.10
N GLU A 173 -4.54 -4.68 0.60
CA GLU A 173 -5.30 -5.11 1.78
C GLU A 173 -5.27 -4.06 2.90
N ALA A 174 -4.13 -3.42 3.13
CA ALA A 174 -4.01 -2.37 4.13
C ALA A 174 -4.82 -1.14 3.75
N VAL A 175 -4.77 -0.71 2.49
CA VAL A 175 -5.56 0.39 1.93
C VAL A 175 -7.06 0.11 2.11
N ARG A 176 -7.52 -1.08 1.71
CA ARG A 176 -8.93 -1.49 1.87
C ARG A 176 -9.38 -1.50 3.33
N ALA A 177 -8.51 -1.94 4.24
CA ALA A 177 -8.83 -1.93 5.67
C ALA A 177 -9.03 -0.50 6.21
N ILE A 178 -8.28 0.47 5.69
CA ILE A 178 -8.49 1.88 6.02
C ILE A 178 -9.75 2.43 5.36
N ASP A 179 -10.03 2.05 4.11
CA ASP A 179 -11.19 2.50 3.34
C ASP A 179 -12.53 2.13 4.02
N ILE A 180 -12.59 0.99 4.70
CA ILE A 180 -13.74 0.60 5.54
C ILE A 180 -14.01 1.63 6.65
N ILE A 181 -12.98 2.32 7.14
CA ILE A 181 -13.07 3.30 8.24
C ILE A 181 -13.25 4.71 7.67
N LYS A 182 -12.56 5.04 6.58
CA LYS A 182 -12.63 6.31 5.88
C LYS A 182 -12.84 6.05 4.38
N PRO A 183 -14.09 6.03 3.90
CA PRO A 183 -14.41 5.70 2.52
C PRO A 183 -13.79 6.66 1.50
N GLY A 184 -13.41 6.13 0.33
CA GLY A 184 -12.87 6.88 -0.81
C GLY A 184 -11.34 6.87 -0.91
N ILE A 185 -10.66 6.12 -0.05
CA ILE A 185 -9.19 5.99 -0.03
C ILE A 185 -8.71 5.04 -1.13
N THR A 186 -9.41 3.92 -1.35
CA THR A 186 -8.98 2.88 -2.31
C THR A 186 -8.73 3.44 -3.72
N ASN A 187 -9.58 4.37 -4.19
CA ASN A 187 -9.49 4.99 -5.51
C ASN A 187 -8.19 5.79 -5.73
N ARG A 188 -7.54 6.24 -4.65
CA ARG A 188 -6.29 7.01 -4.72
C ARG A 188 -5.05 6.12 -4.91
N PHE A 189 -5.12 4.89 -4.40
CA PHE A 189 -3.95 4.05 -4.19
C PHE A 189 -3.86 2.85 -5.13
N GLN A 190 -4.66 2.79 -6.19
CA GLN A 190 -4.55 1.73 -7.21
C GLN A 190 -3.11 1.68 -7.78
N ILE A 191 -2.41 0.56 -7.53
CA ILE A 191 -1.03 0.31 -8.00
C ILE A 191 -1.03 -0.53 -9.27
N LEU A 192 -1.93 -1.51 -9.33
CA LEU A 192 -2.15 -2.35 -10.48
C LEU A 192 -3.57 -2.10 -10.96
N SER A 193 -3.74 -1.74 -12.23
CA SER A 193 -5.01 -1.90 -12.93
C SER A 193 -5.27 -3.40 -13.13
N VAL A 194 -5.38 -4.17 -12.05
CA VAL A 194 -5.85 -5.56 -12.14
C VAL A 194 -7.31 -5.44 -12.49
N SER A 195 -7.60 -5.76 -13.75
CA SER A 195 -8.91 -6.00 -14.34
C SER A 195 -10.03 -6.00 -13.30
N GLU A 196 -10.88 -4.99 -13.38
CA GLU A 196 -12.26 -5.12 -12.95
C GLU A 196 -12.75 -6.47 -13.48
N LYS A 197 -13.02 -7.41 -12.57
CA LYS A 197 -14.00 -8.43 -12.85
C LYS A 197 -15.32 -7.69 -12.84
N ASP A 198 -15.81 -7.48 -14.05
CA ASP A 198 -17.21 -7.61 -14.42
C ASP A 198 -17.98 -8.46 -13.39
N ASP A 199 -18.59 -7.79 -12.41
CA ASP A 199 -19.78 -8.28 -11.75
C ASP A 199 -20.91 -7.37 -12.21
N GLY A 200 -21.49 -7.78 -13.35
CA GLY A 200 -22.69 -7.19 -13.90
C GLY A 200 -23.80 -7.13 -12.86
N SER A 201 -24.10 -5.91 -12.42
CA SER A 201 -25.42 -5.52 -11.96
C SER A 201 -25.88 -4.38 -12.85
N ASN A 202 -26.60 -4.76 -13.91
CA ASN A 202 -27.46 -3.86 -14.66
C ASN A 202 -28.48 -3.22 -13.72
N LEU A 203 -28.33 -1.93 -13.44
CA LEU A 203 -29.49 -1.05 -13.25
C LEU A 203 -29.25 0.26 -14.00
N ASN A 204 -29.99 0.38 -15.10
CA ASN A 204 -30.20 1.59 -15.88
C ASN A 204 -30.35 2.84 -14.99
N GLN A 205 -29.52 3.85 -15.23
CA GLN A 205 -30.04 5.22 -15.25
C GLN A 205 -29.18 6.11 -16.13
N THR A 206 -29.68 6.30 -17.35
CA THR A 206 -29.48 7.47 -18.20
C THR A 206 -29.69 8.73 -17.37
N ASN A 207 -28.75 9.67 -17.46
CA ASN A 207 -29.07 11.09 -17.67
C ASN A 207 -27.79 11.84 -18.06
N ASP A 208 -27.68 12.11 -19.36
CA ASP A 208 -26.99 13.29 -19.87
C ASP A 208 -27.53 14.53 -19.15
N SER A 209 -26.65 15.42 -18.72
CA SER A 209 -27.02 16.80 -18.48
C SER A 209 -25.90 17.69 -18.96
N GLN A 210 -26.19 18.24 -20.14
CA GLN A 210 -25.41 19.20 -20.88
C GLN A 210 -25.11 20.44 -20.03
N ILE A 211 -23.87 20.89 -20.15
CA ILE A 211 -23.41 22.23 -19.75
C ILE A 211 -24.10 23.26 -20.66
N SER A 212 -24.70 24.27 -20.07
CA SER A 212 -24.94 25.57 -20.73
C SER A 212 -24.84 26.70 -19.70
N PRO A 213 -24.16 27.83 -20.01
CA PRO A 213 -23.94 28.93 -19.09
C PRO A 213 -25.10 29.93 -19.16
N ILE A 214 -25.53 30.49 -18.02
CA ILE A 214 -26.33 31.72 -18.00
C ILE A 214 -25.76 32.65 -16.92
N LEU A 215 -25.07 33.67 -17.41
CA LEU A 215 -24.84 34.95 -16.76
C LEU A 215 -26.18 35.73 -16.82
N ASN A 216 -26.66 36.29 -15.71
CA ASN A 216 -27.33 37.60 -15.68
C ASN A 216 -27.58 38.09 -14.24
N GLU A 217 -27.25 39.37 -14.06
CA GLU A 217 -27.38 40.23 -12.89
C GLU A 217 -28.80 40.33 -12.32
N ALA A 218 -28.91 40.54 -11.00
CA ALA A 218 -29.56 41.73 -10.41
C ALA A 218 -29.46 41.71 -8.88
N SER A 219 -28.90 42.78 -8.30
CA SER A 219 -28.83 43.06 -6.86
C SER A 219 -30.19 43.50 -6.29
N PRO A 220 -30.49 43.23 -5.00
CA PRO A 220 -31.47 44.00 -4.25
C PRO A 220 -30.81 45.01 -3.30
N SER A 221 -31.44 46.18 -3.28
CA SER A 221 -31.00 47.47 -2.75
C SER A 221 -30.99 47.60 -1.23
N PHE A 222 -30.00 48.35 -0.75
CA PHE A 222 -29.93 49.00 0.57
C PHE A 222 -31.17 49.88 0.85
N ASN A 223 -31.71 49.82 2.07
CA ASN A 223 -32.67 50.80 2.56
C ASN A 223 -32.31 51.18 4.03
N PRO A 224 -31.93 52.44 4.33
CA PRO A 224 -31.47 52.85 5.66
C PRO A 224 -32.64 53.14 6.62
N ARG A 225 -32.50 52.70 7.88
CA ARG A 225 -33.44 53.00 8.99
C ARG A 225 -33.34 54.48 9.40
N ARG A 226 -34.50 55.16 9.45
CA ARG A 226 -34.66 56.54 9.92
C ARG A 226 -34.69 56.57 11.46
N ILE A 227 -33.88 57.46 12.04
CA ILE A 227 -33.87 57.81 13.48
C ILE A 227 -35.01 58.81 13.73
N ILE A 228 -35.73 58.65 14.84
CA ILE A 228 -36.63 59.68 15.39
C ILE A 228 -36.13 59.99 16.81
N TYR A 229 -36.03 61.29 17.11
CA TYR A 229 -35.53 61.90 18.35
C TYR A 229 -36.42 61.63 19.56
#